data_AF-Q0S8I9-F1
#
_entry.id   AF-Q0S8I9-F1
#
_cell.length_a   1.000
_cell.length_b   1.000
_cell.length_c   1.000
_cell.angle_alpha   90.00
_cell.angle_beta   90.00
_cell.angle_gamma   90.00
#
_symmetry.space_group_name_H-M   'P 1'
#
loop_
_entity.id
_entity.type
_entity.pdbx_description
1 polymer ?
#
loop_
_entity_poly.entity_id
_entity_poly.type
_entity_poly.pdbx_seq_one_letter_code
_entity_poly.pdbx_strand_id
1 'polypeptide(L)' 'MSDSLKDRVREKLLRQLAEDGGHPVQEAEGDDPRLVSIDSDLAALEQATDGDVVIEELAAKYWVP' A
#
# COMPACT_ATOMS: atom_id res chain seq x y z
N MET A 1 13.74 11.69 8.65
CA MET A 1 12.72 11.17 9.59
C MET A 1 11.67 12.25 9.75
N SER A 2 10.90 12.48 8.69
CA SER A 2 9.65 13.21 8.81
C SER A 2 8.62 12.13 9.04
N ASP A 3 8.05 12.06 10.24
CA ASP A 3 7.08 11.03 10.60
C ASP A 3 5.71 11.42 10.01
N SER A 4 5.66 11.60 8.68
CA SER A 4 4.46 12.02 7.96
C SER A 4 3.53 10.83 7.78
N LEU A 5 2.22 11.10 7.73
CA LEU A 5 1.21 10.08 7.43
C LEU A 5 1.54 9.35 6.13
N LYS A 6 2.10 10.06 5.14
CA LYS A 6 2.56 9.50 3.87
C LYS A 6 3.59 8.39 4.06
N ASP A 7 4.64 8.66 4.83
CA ASP A 7 5.74 7.72 5.04
C ASP A 7 5.25 6.48 5.79
N ARG A 8 4.42 6.70 6.81
CA ARG A 8 3.77 5.62 7.55
C ARG A 8 2.91 4.72 6.66
N VAL A 9 2.07 5.32 5.80
CA VAL A 9 1.21 4.57 4.87
C VAL A 9 2.05 3.80 3.84
N ARG A 10 3.13 4.43 3.33
CA ARG A 10 4.08 3.77 2.41
C ARG A 10 4.71 2.53 3.04
N GLU A 11 5.25 2.65 4.25
CA GLU A 11 5.86 1.53 4.96
C GLU A 11 4.87 0.38 5.19
N LYS A 12 3.61 0.71 5.52
CA LYS A 12 2.55 -0.29 5.71
C LYS A 12 2.24 -1.06 4.42
N LEU A 13 2.07 -0.35 3.30
CA LEU A 13 1.79 -0.96 1.99
C LEU A 13 2.93 -1.85 1.52
N LEU A 14 4.19 -1.37 1.65
CA LEU A 14 5.37 -2.16 1.31
C LEU A 14 5.50 -3.42 2.17
N ARG A 15 5.16 -3.33 3.46
CA ARG A 15 5.15 -4.50 4.33
C ARG A 15 4.10 -5.52 3.88
N GLN A 16 2.86 -5.08 3.60
CA GLN A 16 1.82 -5.98 3.10
C GLN A 16 2.21 -6.63 1.78
N LEU A 17 2.77 -5.87 0.84
CA LEU A 17 3.28 -6.42 -0.42
C LEU A 17 4.32 -7.53 -0.20
N ALA A 18 5.24 -7.33 0.76
CA ALA A 18 6.26 -8.32 1.10
C ALA A 18 5.68 -9.54 1.85
N GLU A 19 4.70 -9.33 2.73
CA GLU A 19 4.04 -10.41 3.50
C GLU A 19 3.11 -11.26 2.61
N ASP A 20 2.29 -10.62 1.78
CA ASP A 20 1.35 -11.27 0.86
C ASP A 20 2.06 -11.88 -0.36
N GLY A 21 3.13 -11.25 -0.87
CA GLY A 21 3.95 -11.80 -1.97
C GLY A 21 4.90 -12.93 -1.56
N GLY A 22 5.10 -13.16 -0.25
CA GLY A 22 5.99 -14.19 0.30
C GLY A 22 5.29 -15.49 0.69
N HIS A 23 3.95 -15.52 0.70
CA HIS A 23 3.22 -16.75 0.92
C HIS A 23 3.29 -17.63 -0.35
N PRO A 24 3.53 -18.95 -0.23
CA PRO A 24 3.37 -19.87 -1.35
C PRO A 24 1.87 -19.99 -1.63
N VAL A 25 1.30 -18.96 -2.26
CA VAL A 25 0.00 -19.08 -2.93
C VAL A 25 0.30 -19.98 -4.11
N GLN A 26 -0.03 -21.25 -3.95
CA GLN A 26 -0.12 -22.21 -5.03
C GLN A 26 -0.75 -21.54 -6.24
N GLU A 27 0.07 -21.26 -7.25
CA GLU A 27 -0.31 -21.20 -8.66
C GLU A 27 -1.62 -20.48 -8.94
N ALA A 28 -1.85 -19.32 -8.34
CA ALA A 28 -2.81 -18.40 -8.89
C ALA A 28 -2.14 -17.79 -10.12
N GLU A 29 -2.35 -18.41 -11.28
CA GLU A 29 -2.02 -17.87 -12.61
C GLU A 29 -2.86 -16.63 -12.93
N GLY A 30 -2.75 -15.61 -12.08
CA GLY A 30 -3.50 -14.38 -12.15
C GLY A 30 -2.96 -13.42 -11.12
N ASP A 31 -2.67 -12.19 -11.58
CA ASP A 31 -2.34 -11.06 -10.72
C ASP A 31 -3.29 -11.03 -9.52
N ASP A 32 -2.77 -11.28 -8.30
CA ASP A 32 -3.60 -11.22 -7.11
C ASP A 32 -4.22 -9.81 -7.05
N PRO A 33 -5.54 -9.67 -7.09
CA PRO A 33 -6.20 -8.37 -7.16
C PRO A 33 -5.81 -7.46 -5.99
N ARG A 34 -5.43 -8.04 -4.85
CA ARG A 34 -4.93 -7.31 -3.68
C ARG A 34 -3.54 -6.74 -3.94
N LEU A 35 -2.64 -7.52 -4.54
CA LEU A 35 -1.29 -7.07 -4.87
C LEU A 35 -1.31 -5.97 -5.94
N VAL A 36 -2.14 -6.10 -6.98
CA VAL A 36 -2.33 -5.06 -8.01
C VAL A 36 -2.87 -3.77 -7.42
N SER A 37 -3.84 -3.87 -6.50
CA SER A 37 -4.37 -2.69 -5.80
C SER A 37 -3.29 -2.00 -4.98
N ILE A 38 -2.51 -2.77 -4.21
CA ILE A 38 -1.42 -2.22 -3.39
C ILE A 38 -0.36 -1.52 -4.27
N ASP A 39 0.02 -2.11 -5.40
CA ASP A 39 1.00 -1.52 -6.33
C ASP A 39 0.49 -0.20 -6.94
N SER A 40 -0.78 -0.21 -7.39
CA SER A 40 -1.44 0.99 -7.93
C SER A 40 -1.56 2.11 -6.89
N ASP A 41 -1.90 1.75 -5.65
CA ASP A 41 -2.01 2.68 -4.54
C ASP A 41 -0.65 3.23 -4.10
N LEU A 42 0.42 2.41 -4.18
CA LEU A 42 1.78 2.85 -3.93
C LEU A 42 2.24 3.86 -5.00
N ALA A 43 1.90 3.62 -6.27
CA ALA A 43 2.17 4.55 -7.37
C ALA A 43 1.41 5.87 -7.22
N ALA A 44 0.17 5.84 -6.71
CA ALA A 44 -0.58 7.05 -6.38
C ALA A 44 0.06 7.80 -5.20
N LEU A 45 0.48 7.07 -4.16
CA LEU A 45 1.16 7.65 -3.00
C LEU A 45 2.49 8.31 -3.36
N GLU A 46 3.28 7.71 -4.25
CA GLU A 46 4.54 8.30 -4.75
C GLU A 46 4.32 9.69 -5.37
N GLN A 47 3.24 9.85 -6.15
CA GLN A 47 2.87 11.10 -6.83
C GLN A 47 2.22 12.14 -5.90
N ALA A 48 1.65 11.71 -4.77
CA ALA A 48 0.99 12.58 -3.81
C ALA A 48 1.98 13.51 -3.09
N THR A 49 1.57 14.73 -2.77
CA THR A 49 2.32 15.61 -1.87
C THR A 49 1.86 15.44 -0.41
N ASP A 50 2.70 15.79 0.57
CA ASP A 50 2.28 15.76 1.97
C ASP A 50 1.02 16.61 2.21
N GLY A 51 0.01 16.00 2.86
CA GLY A 51 -1.30 16.63 3.10
C GLY A 51 -2.30 16.47 1.95
N ASP A 52 -1.98 15.69 0.92
CA ASP A 52 -2.93 15.30 -0.13
C ASP A 52 -4.01 14.35 0.42
N VAL A 53 -5.25 14.53 -0.04
CA VAL A 53 -6.41 13.73 0.35
C VAL A 53 -6.19 12.25 0.08
N VAL A 54 -5.44 11.90 -0.97
CA VAL A 54 -5.16 10.50 -1.31
C VAL A 54 -4.41 9.78 -0.19
N ILE A 55 -3.56 10.50 0.58
CA ILE A 55 -2.84 9.90 1.71
C ILE A 55 -3.83 9.51 2.82
N GLU A 56 -4.82 10.36 3.09
CA GLU A 56 -5.85 10.09 4.10
C GLU A 56 -6.79 8.96 3.65
N GLU A 57 -7.16 8.91 2.37
CA GLU A 57 -7.97 7.83 1.80
C GLU A 57 -7.24 6.48 1.87
N LEU A 58 -5.96 6.45 1.51
CA LEU A 58 -5.13 5.25 1.62
C LEU A 58 -4.92 4.85 3.08
N ALA A 59 -4.73 5.80 3.98
CA ALA A 59 -4.69 5.52 5.41
C ALA A 59 -6.01 4.89 5.89
N ALA A 60 -7.16 5.45 5.54
CA ALA A 60 -8.46 4.89 5.92
C ALA A 60 -8.69 3.48 5.35
N LYS A 61 -8.20 3.22 4.12
CA LYS A 61 -8.33 1.92 3.45
C LYS A 61 -7.48 0.82 4.08
N TYR A 62 -6.25 1.13 4.46
CA TYR A 62 -5.26 0.14 4.90
C TYR A 62 -4.97 0.14 6.41
N TRP A 63 -5.42 1.18 7.12
CA TRP A 63 -5.15 1.43 8.53
C TRP A 63 -6.44 1.45 9.36
N VAL A 64 -7.30 0.45 9.15
CA VAL A 64 -8.50 0.24 9.98
C VAL A 64 -8.06 -0.22 11.39
N PRO A 65 -8.61 0.35 12.49
CA PRO A 65 -8.35 -0.11 13.85
C PRO A 65 -8.92 -1.51 14.14
#